data_AF-A0AA43FM11-F1
#
_entry.id   AF-A0AA43FM11-F1
#
_cell.length_a   1.000
_cell.length_b   1.000
_cell.length_c   1.000
_cell.angle_alpha   90.00
_cell.angle_beta   90.00
_cell.angle_gamma   90.00
#
_symmetry.space_group_name_H-M   'P 1'
#
loop_
_entity.id
_entity.type
_entity.pdbx_description
1 polymer ?
#
loop_
_entity_poly.entity_id
_entity_poly.type
_entity_poly.pdbx_seq_one_letter_code
_entity_poly.pdbx_strand_id
1 'polypeptide(L)'
;MLKHKPGPGHLGAEQFQALVDGEIALSERERCEAHLASCEECATELGSWRVLFAGLDELPMMAPSAEFSARVMAGVRPARAPSLAARVQAVIRGLLPAPAQGTGGPSGHIDPGTLQDFVEGLLPARGLARVQTHLDACGACGAEAAEWRNLLVRLEDLDTLSPSSDFAETVMKRVKVPVPRHSVSVATVRRPTLGARALAWAGSVLPDRRTAWAAASGVAFTPAVIVGLLVTTLATHPTLTAGSLASFLWWQLTDLAVGAWQGLAGGAVQSAPVFRLYASLETLTGTPGALAASVALFSLAVVSASWVLYKNLFTHPRVDGRYARVSN
;
A
#
# COMPACT_ATOMS: atom_id res chain seq x y z
N MET A 1 -11.62 -0.53 34.76
CA MET A 1 -11.35 0.43 33.67
C MET A 1 -10.87 1.73 34.26
N LEU A 2 -9.55 1.93 34.33
CA LEU A 2 -8.95 3.17 34.80
C LEU A 2 -9.00 4.17 33.63
N LYS A 3 -9.94 5.10 33.65
CA LYS A 3 -9.90 6.28 32.78
C LYS A 3 -8.71 7.13 33.24
N HIS A 4 -7.55 6.89 32.63
CA HIS A 4 -6.42 7.78 32.76
C HIS A 4 -6.83 9.08 32.07
N LYS A 5 -7.15 10.09 32.88
CA LYS A 5 -7.33 11.46 32.40
C LYS A 5 -5.93 11.92 31.99
N PRO A 6 -5.63 12.14 30.70
CA PRO A 6 -4.30 12.59 30.30
C PRO A 6 -4.02 13.89 31.05
N GLY A 7 -2.88 13.92 31.75
CA GLY A 7 -2.39 15.16 32.33
C GLY A 7 -2.24 16.21 31.23
N PRO A 8 -2.42 17.50 31.55
CA PRO A 8 -2.32 18.58 30.57
C PRO A 8 -0.87 18.67 30.06
N GLY A 9 -0.54 17.94 29.00
CA GLY A 9 0.78 18.02 28.38
C GLY A 9 1.22 16.86 27.48
N HIS A 10 0.65 15.66 27.58
CA HIS A 10 1.10 14.51 26.79
C HIS A 10 0.01 13.95 25.88
N LEU A 11 0.40 13.21 24.84
CA LEU A 11 -0.53 12.49 23.98
C LEU A 11 -1.13 11.31 24.74
N GLY A 12 -2.42 11.05 24.52
CA GLY A 12 -3.11 9.88 25.04
C GLY A 12 -2.89 8.64 24.19
N ALA A 13 -3.19 7.47 24.75
CA ALA A 13 -3.10 6.17 24.06
C ALA A 13 -3.89 6.14 22.74
N GLU A 14 -5.11 6.70 22.72
CA GLU A 14 -5.95 6.79 21.50
C GLU A 14 -5.27 7.57 20.37
N GLN A 15 -4.53 8.62 20.71
CA GLN A 15 -3.81 9.44 19.73
C GLN A 15 -2.57 8.73 19.20
N PHE A 16 -1.85 8.00 20.06
CA PHE A 16 -0.76 7.13 19.63
C PHE A 16 -1.25 6.03 18.71
N GLN A 17 -2.35 5.37 19.06
CA GLN A 17 -2.96 4.33 18.23
C GLN A 17 -3.41 4.90 16.87
N ALA A 18 -4.17 6.00 16.85
CA ALA A 18 -4.60 6.63 15.60
C ALA A 18 -3.43 7.11 14.71
N LEU A 19 -2.32 7.56 15.33
CA LEU A 19 -1.09 7.90 14.59
C LEU A 19 -0.42 6.67 13.96
N VAL A 20 -0.37 5.54 14.68
CA VAL A 20 0.24 4.29 14.21
C VAL A 20 -0.61 3.64 13.13
N ASP A 21 -1.93 3.56 13.34
CA ASP A 21 -2.89 2.99 12.38
C ASP A 21 -3.05 3.88 11.13
N GLY A 22 -2.62 5.15 11.22
CA GLY A 22 -2.76 6.14 10.15
C GLY A 22 -4.16 6.71 10.01
N GLU A 23 -5.07 6.39 10.94
CA GLU A 23 -6.48 6.77 10.99
C GLU A 23 -6.72 8.09 11.75
N ILE A 24 -5.87 9.08 11.52
CA ILE A 24 -5.96 10.39 12.18
C ILE A 24 -6.19 11.50 11.14
N ALA A 25 -7.06 12.46 11.46
CA ALA A 25 -7.32 13.61 10.60
C ALA A 25 -6.03 14.45 10.39
N LEU A 26 -5.83 15.01 9.20
CA LEU A 26 -4.59 15.73 8.85
C LEU A 26 -4.23 16.85 9.85
N SER A 27 -5.22 17.66 10.26
CA SER A 27 -5.01 18.75 11.22
C SER A 27 -4.71 18.26 12.65
N GLU A 28 -5.11 17.05 13.00
CA GLU A 28 -4.77 16.44 14.29
C GLU A 28 -3.39 15.77 14.24
N ARG A 29 -3.06 15.14 13.10
CA ARG A 29 -1.71 14.62 12.83
C ARG A 29 -0.66 15.73 12.96
N GLU A 30 -0.86 16.86 12.31
CA GLU A 30 0.07 18.01 12.38
C GLU A 30 0.27 18.50 13.82
N ARG A 31 -0.80 18.57 14.61
CA ARG A 31 -0.72 18.95 16.04
C ARG A 31 0.07 17.92 16.85
N CYS A 32 -0.17 16.63 16.61
CA CYS A 32 0.57 15.58 17.30
C CYS A 32 2.04 15.55 16.87
N GLU A 33 2.36 15.72 15.59
CA GLU A 33 3.73 15.81 15.08
C GLU A 33 4.48 17.01 15.64
N ALA A 34 3.83 18.18 15.72
CA ALA A 34 4.40 19.36 16.38
C ALA A 34 4.69 19.11 17.87
N HIS A 35 3.79 18.39 18.56
CA HIS A 35 4.01 17.99 19.94
C HIS A 35 5.18 17.00 20.07
N LEU A 36 5.23 15.97 19.24
CA LEU A 36 6.30 14.96 19.21
C LEU A 36 7.68 15.58 18.91
N ALA A 37 7.73 16.67 18.15
CA ALA A 37 8.95 17.42 17.90
C ALA A 37 9.48 18.17 19.14
N SER A 38 8.63 18.42 20.14
CA SER A 38 8.98 19.17 21.37
C SER A 38 8.98 18.32 22.64
N CYS A 39 8.36 17.14 22.63
CA CYS A 39 8.25 16.24 23.79
C CYS A 39 8.95 14.89 23.53
N GLU A 40 10.15 14.71 24.10
CA GLU A 40 10.96 13.50 23.96
C GLU A 40 10.29 12.25 24.56
N GLU A 41 9.52 12.40 25.64
CA GLU A 41 8.78 11.31 26.28
C GLU A 41 7.71 10.74 25.35
N CYS A 42 6.86 11.60 24.77
CA CYS A 42 5.86 11.19 23.79
C CYS A 42 6.49 10.58 22.53
N ALA A 43 7.65 11.10 22.09
CA ALA A 43 8.36 10.53 20.94
C ALA A 43 8.90 9.12 21.23
N THR A 44 9.42 8.90 22.45
CA THR A 44 9.89 7.59 22.91
C THR A 44 8.75 6.59 23.05
N GLU A 45 7.62 7.04 23.61
CA GLU A 45 6.42 6.23 23.73
C GLU A 45 5.88 5.83 22.35
N LEU A 46 5.72 6.77 21.41
CA LEU A 46 5.31 6.47 20.03
C LEU A 46 6.28 5.47 19.34
N GLY A 47 7.58 5.59 19.60
CA GLY A 47 8.57 4.62 19.13
C GLY A 47 8.31 3.20 19.65
N SER A 48 7.93 3.07 20.93
CA SER A 48 7.58 1.80 21.55
C SER A 48 6.30 1.20 20.95
N TRP A 49 5.29 2.04 20.70
CA TRP A 49 4.07 1.63 19.99
C TRP A 49 4.36 1.13 18.57
N ARG A 50 5.18 1.84 17.80
CA ARG A 50 5.56 1.42 16.43
C ARG A 50 6.28 0.07 16.42
N VAL A 51 7.18 -0.18 17.38
CA VAL A 51 7.87 -1.48 17.50
C VAL A 51 6.88 -2.60 17.84
N LEU A 52 5.94 -2.34 18.76
CA LEU A 52 4.90 -3.30 19.11
C LEU A 52 4.05 -3.68 17.88
N PHE A 53 3.52 -2.70 17.16
CA PHE A 53 2.67 -2.93 15.99
C PHE A 53 3.44 -3.59 14.84
N ALA A 54 4.70 -3.21 14.59
CA ALA A 54 5.54 -3.93 13.64
C ALA A 54 5.70 -5.42 14.01
N GLY A 55 5.86 -5.72 15.31
CA GLY A 55 5.90 -7.10 15.80
C GLY A 55 4.56 -7.85 15.66
N LEU A 56 3.43 -7.15 15.73
CA LEU A 56 2.11 -7.72 15.47
C LEU A 56 1.90 -8.02 13.97
N ASP A 57 2.38 -7.13 13.09
CA ASP A 57 2.31 -7.32 11.63
C ASP A 57 3.17 -8.49 11.14
N GLU A 58 4.26 -8.81 11.85
CA GLU A 58 5.10 -9.98 11.58
C GLU A 58 4.47 -11.31 12.02
N LEU A 59 3.37 -11.29 12.77
CA LEU A 59 2.71 -12.52 13.21
C LEU A 59 2.20 -13.31 12.00
N PRO A 60 2.39 -14.64 11.96
CA PRO A 60 1.89 -15.46 10.88
C PRO A 60 0.39 -15.26 10.72
N MET A 61 -0.04 -14.89 9.50
CA MET A 61 -1.46 -14.78 9.18
C MET A 61 -2.12 -16.13 9.43
N MET A 62 -2.93 -16.22 10.48
CA MET A 62 -3.68 -17.44 10.79
C MET A 62 -4.79 -17.59 9.77
N ALA A 63 -4.54 -18.37 8.73
CA ALA A 63 -5.58 -18.75 7.78
C ALA A 63 -6.64 -19.59 8.51
N PRO A 64 -7.94 -19.29 8.37
CA PRO A 64 -8.98 -20.15 8.90
C PRO A 64 -8.92 -21.52 8.24
N SER A 65 -9.36 -22.58 8.94
CA SER A 65 -9.45 -23.93 8.37
C SER A 65 -10.27 -23.90 7.08
N ALA A 66 -9.95 -24.74 6.09
CA ALA A 66 -10.72 -24.84 4.84
C ALA A 66 -12.24 -25.00 5.07
N GLU A 67 -12.61 -25.73 6.13
CA GLU A 67 -14.01 -25.98 6.53
C GLU A 67 -14.71 -24.79 7.22
N PHE A 68 -13.98 -23.73 7.57
CA PHE A 68 -14.53 -22.59 8.32
C PHE A 68 -15.61 -21.87 7.51
N SER A 69 -15.33 -21.59 6.24
CA SER A 69 -16.29 -20.95 5.34
C SER A 69 -17.57 -21.78 5.20
N ALA A 70 -17.45 -23.10 5.02
CA ALA A 70 -18.59 -23.99 4.93
C ALA A 70 -19.45 -23.97 6.21
N ARG A 71 -18.84 -23.97 7.40
CA ARG A 71 -19.56 -23.87 8.67
C ARG A 71 -20.27 -22.52 8.84
N VAL A 72 -19.61 -21.42 8.48
CA VAL A 72 -20.22 -20.08 8.53
C VAL A 72 -21.42 -20.03 7.58
N MET A 73 -21.24 -20.48 6.33
CA MET A 73 -22.32 -20.48 5.34
C MET A 73 -23.47 -21.43 5.68
N ALA A 74 -23.24 -22.50 6.44
CA ALA A 74 -24.31 -23.35 6.96
C ALA A 74 -25.15 -22.65 8.06
N GLY A 75 -24.57 -21.71 8.81
CA GLY A 75 -25.25 -20.91 9.82
C GLY A 75 -25.92 -19.65 9.27
N VAL A 76 -25.38 -19.08 8.19
CA VAL A 76 -26.03 -18.00 7.45
C VAL A 76 -27.26 -18.58 6.76
N ARG A 77 -28.45 -18.23 7.25
CA ARG A 77 -29.69 -18.46 6.50
C ARG A 77 -29.77 -17.37 5.44
N PRO A 78 -29.44 -17.64 4.16
CA PRO A 78 -29.62 -16.63 3.14
C PRO A 78 -31.09 -16.22 3.15
N ALA A 79 -31.35 -14.90 3.11
CA ALA A 79 -32.68 -14.39 2.87
C ALA A 79 -33.27 -15.13 1.65
N ARG A 80 -34.51 -15.58 1.80
CA ARG A 80 -35.19 -16.50 0.88
C ARG A 80 -34.91 -16.07 -0.58
N ALA A 81 -34.25 -16.95 -1.33
CA ALA A 81 -33.86 -16.63 -2.69
C ALA A 81 -35.07 -16.11 -3.49
N PRO A 82 -34.92 -15.03 -4.28
CA PRO A 82 -36.00 -14.50 -5.08
C PRO A 82 -36.53 -15.61 -5.99
N SER A 83 -37.86 -15.67 -6.15
CA SER A 83 -38.51 -16.69 -6.95
C SER A 83 -37.93 -16.73 -8.38
N LEU A 84 -38.02 -17.90 -9.03
CA LEU A 84 -37.60 -18.02 -10.43
C LEU A 84 -38.26 -16.97 -11.33
N ALA A 85 -39.50 -16.57 -11.01
CA ALA A 85 -40.19 -15.48 -11.69
C ALA A 85 -39.46 -14.14 -11.55
N ALA A 86 -38.99 -13.78 -10.34
CA ALA A 86 -38.22 -12.56 -10.11
C ALA A 86 -36.85 -12.60 -10.82
N ARG A 87 -36.21 -13.79 -10.89
CA ARG A 87 -34.93 -13.97 -11.61
C ARG A 87 -35.11 -13.85 -13.12
N VAL A 88 -36.14 -14.48 -13.68
CA VAL A 88 -36.48 -14.40 -15.11
C VAL A 88 -36.85 -12.96 -15.48
N GLN A 89 -37.60 -12.26 -14.63
CA GLN A 89 -37.96 -10.86 -14.87
C GLN A 89 -36.74 -9.93 -14.85
N ALA A 90 -35.76 -10.17 -13.97
CA ALA A 90 -34.50 -9.42 -13.94
C ALA A 90 -33.64 -9.65 -15.21
N VAL A 91 -33.56 -10.91 -15.68
CA VAL A 91 -32.81 -11.26 -16.90
C VAL A 91 -33.47 -10.68 -18.15
N ILE A 92 -34.80 -10.79 -18.27
CA ILE A 92 -35.56 -10.18 -19.38
C ILE A 92 -35.35 -8.66 -19.40
N ARG A 93 -35.30 -8.01 -18.23
CA ARG A 93 -35.06 -6.57 -18.12
C ARG A 93 -33.63 -6.17 -18.50
N GLY A 94 -32.64 -7.05 -18.28
CA GLY A 94 -31.24 -6.83 -18.66
C GLY A 94 -30.89 -7.10 -20.13
N LEU A 95 -31.74 -7.84 -20.87
CA LEU A 95 -31.54 -8.17 -22.28
C LEU A 95 -32.13 -7.14 -23.26
N LEU A 96 -32.91 -6.19 -22.76
CA LEU A 96 -33.37 -5.06 -23.57
C LEU A 96 -32.24 -4.03 -23.69
N PRO A 97 -31.93 -3.52 -24.90
CA PRO A 97 -30.86 -2.54 -25.09
C PRO A 97 -31.24 -1.23 -24.37
N ALA A 98 -30.49 -0.90 -23.33
CA ALA A 98 -30.57 0.40 -22.70
C ALA A 98 -30.03 1.47 -23.67
N PRO A 99 -30.74 2.58 -23.89
CA PRO A 99 -30.24 3.67 -24.70
C PRO A 99 -28.97 4.26 -24.04
N ALA A 100 -28.04 4.71 -24.88
CA ALA A 100 -26.75 5.24 -24.48
C ALA A 100 -26.88 6.38 -23.46
N GLN A 101 -26.36 6.12 -22.26
CA GLN A 101 -25.65 7.02 -21.34
C GLN A 101 -25.94 8.53 -21.48
N GLY A 102 -27.03 8.96 -20.85
CA GLY A 102 -27.07 10.19 -20.05
C GLY A 102 -27.52 9.80 -18.64
N THR A 103 -26.98 10.44 -17.61
CA THR A 103 -27.19 10.19 -16.18
C THR A 103 -28.65 10.37 -15.71
N GLY A 104 -29.54 9.49 -16.13
CA GLY A 104 -30.94 9.44 -15.70
C GLY A 104 -31.57 8.15 -16.19
N GLY A 105 -31.78 7.20 -15.29
CA GLY A 105 -32.57 6.01 -15.58
C GLY A 105 -34.01 6.38 -16.00
N PRO A 106 -34.74 5.49 -16.68
CA PRO A 106 -36.06 5.75 -17.29
C PRO A 106 -37.19 6.09 -16.30
N SER A 107 -36.89 6.09 -15.01
CA SER A 107 -37.65 6.74 -13.96
C SER A 107 -36.60 7.52 -13.18
N GLY A 108 -36.64 8.85 -13.20
CA GLY A 108 -35.62 9.74 -12.62
C GLY A 108 -35.45 9.59 -11.11
N HIS A 109 -35.01 8.42 -10.67
CA HIS A 109 -34.81 7.94 -9.31
C HIS A 109 -33.37 7.43 -9.19
N ILE A 110 -32.89 7.37 -7.97
CA ILE A 110 -31.54 6.89 -7.64
C ILE A 110 -31.50 5.36 -7.78
N ASP A 111 -30.35 4.82 -8.20
CA ASP A 111 -30.09 3.39 -8.19
C ASP A 111 -30.11 2.84 -6.74
N PRO A 112 -30.79 1.70 -6.47
CA PRO A 112 -30.91 1.15 -5.12
C PRO A 112 -29.56 0.88 -4.41
N GLY A 113 -28.51 0.50 -5.14
CA GLY A 113 -27.18 0.31 -4.56
C GLY A 113 -26.58 1.62 -4.07
N THR A 114 -26.75 2.69 -4.86
CA THR A 114 -26.32 4.04 -4.46
C THR A 114 -27.11 4.56 -3.24
N LEU A 115 -28.38 4.20 -3.12
CA LEU A 115 -29.21 4.52 -1.96
C LEU A 115 -28.76 3.78 -0.70
N GLN A 116 -28.38 2.50 -0.84
CA GLN A 116 -27.80 1.72 0.25
C GLN A 116 -26.45 2.30 0.70
N ASP A 117 -25.54 2.57 -0.24
CA ASP A 117 -24.24 3.19 0.06
C ASP A 117 -24.40 4.55 0.78
N PHE A 118 -25.44 5.31 0.42
CA PHE A 118 -25.78 6.56 1.09
C PHE A 118 -26.20 6.33 2.54
N VAL A 119 -27.09 5.37 2.78
CA VAL A 119 -27.62 5.06 4.13
C VAL A 119 -26.53 4.44 5.03
N GLU A 120 -25.62 3.65 4.48
CA GLU A 120 -24.49 3.04 5.20
C GLU A 120 -23.32 4.02 5.40
N GLY A 121 -23.38 5.24 4.83
CA GLY A 121 -22.32 6.25 4.96
C GLY A 121 -21.06 5.94 4.14
N LEU A 122 -21.16 5.11 3.12
CA LEU A 122 -20.03 4.67 2.27
C LEU A 122 -19.76 5.62 1.10
N LEU A 123 -20.66 6.57 0.81
CA LEU A 123 -20.48 7.51 -0.29
C LEU A 123 -19.44 8.60 0.02
N PRO A 124 -18.59 8.97 -0.97
CA PRO A 124 -17.70 10.13 -0.84
C PRO A 124 -18.52 11.42 -0.72
N ALA A 125 -17.95 12.47 -0.10
CA ALA A 125 -18.64 13.72 0.20
C ALA A 125 -19.41 14.35 -0.99
N ARG A 126 -18.84 14.26 -2.21
CA ARG A 126 -19.50 14.74 -3.44
C ARG A 126 -20.70 13.90 -3.85
N GLY A 127 -20.66 12.59 -3.63
CA GLY A 127 -21.77 11.67 -3.89
C GLY A 127 -22.92 11.90 -2.90
N LEU A 128 -22.57 12.03 -1.62
CA LEU A 128 -23.52 12.30 -0.54
C LEU A 128 -24.36 13.56 -0.82
N ALA A 129 -23.72 14.69 -1.17
CA ALA A 129 -24.42 15.93 -1.46
C ALA A 129 -25.42 15.81 -2.64
N ARG A 130 -25.05 15.09 -3.70
CA ARG A 130 -25.92 14.87 -4.87
C ARG A 130 -27.13 14.00 -4.53
N VAL A 131 -26.90 12.90 -3.81
CA VAL A 131 -27.97 12.01 -3.36
C VAL A 131 -28.91 12.77 -2.42
N GLN A 132 -28.37 13.52 -1.46
CA GLN A 132 -29.16 14.35 -0.55
C GLN A 132 -30.06 15.33 -1.30
N THR A 133 -29.51 16.10 -2.25
CA THR A 133 -30.31 17.06 -3.06
C THR A 133 -31.44 16.35 -3.81
N HIS A 134 -31.20 15.12 -4.29
CA HIS A 134 -32.25 14.34 -4.95
C HIS A 134 -33.30 13.83 -3.96
N LEU A 135 -32.91 13.35 -2.77
CA LEU A 135 -33.85 12.90 -1.73
C LEU A 135 -34.75 14.06 -1.25
N ASP A 136 -34.22 15.27 -1.19
CA ASP A 136 -34.98 16.47 -0.85
C ASP A 136 -36.02 16.82 -1.94
N ALA A 137 -35.73 16.51 -3.20
CA ALA A 137 -36.60 16.77 -4.34
C ALA A 137 -37.56 15.62 -4.69
N CYS A 138 -37.22 14.37 -4.33
CA CYS A 138 -37.95 13.17 -4.71
C CYS A 138 -38.46 12.41 -3.47
N GLY A 139 -39.74 12.60 -3.14
CA GLY A 139 -40.36 11.97 -1.98
C GLY A 139 -40.36 10.43 -1.99
N ALA A 140 -40.39 9.80 -3.17
CA ALA A 140 -40.33 8.34 -3.28
C ALA A 140 -38.97 7.78 -2.82
N CYS A 141 -37.87 8.32 -3.34
CA CYS A 141 -36.53 7.94 -2.90
C CYS A 141 -36.28 8.34 -1.43
N GLY A 142 -36.84 9.47 -0.98
CA GLY A 142 -36.79 9.89 0.42
C GLY A 142 -37.46 8.89 1.38
N ALA A 143 -38.62 8.36 0.99
CA ALA A 143 -39.33 7.33 1.76
C ALA A 143 -38.55 6.01 1.82
N GLU A 144 -38.00 5.57 0.68
CA GLU A 144 -37.18 4.36 0.62
C GLU A 144 -35.91 4.49 1.49
N ALA A 145 -35.21 5.63 1.42
CA ALA A 145 -34.05 5.90 2.29
C ALA A 145 -34.41 5.92 3.79
N ALA A 146 -35.62 6.37 4.15
CA ALA A 146 -36.10 6.35 5.52
C ALA A 146 -36.42 4.91 5.99
N GLU A 147 -36.98 4.08 5.12
CA GLU A 147 -37.22 2.66 5.40
C GLU A 147 -35.91 1.90 5.66
N TRP A 148 -34.89 2.10 4.82
CA TRP A 148 -33.56 1.53 5.03
C TRP A 148 -32.92 1.97 6.35
N ARG A 149 -32.99 3.26 6.69
CA ARG A 149 -32.49 3.77 7.98
C ARG A 149 -33.19 3.14 9.17
N ASN A 150 -34.52 3.00 9.11
CA ASN A 150 -35.29 2.33 10.17
C ASN A 150 -34.91 0.85 10.30
N LEU A 151 -34.65 0.16 9.19
CA LEU A 151 -34.18 -1.22 9.21
C LEU A 151 -32.82 -1.32 9.90
N LEU A 152 -31.87 -0.43 9.59
CA LEU A 152 -30.56 -0.41 10.24
C LEU A 152 -30.66 -0.14 11.74
N VAL A 153 -31.48 0.83 12.17
CA VAL A 153 -31.73 1.06 13.61
C VAL A 153 -32.29 -0.19 14.28
N ARG A 154 -33.24 -0.89 13.65
CA ARG A 154 -33.78 -2.14 14.18
C ARG A 154 -32.75 -3.28 14.25
N LEU A 155 -31.78 -3.30 13.33
CA LEU A 155 -30.68 -4.26 13.37
C LEU A 155 -29.67 -3.92 14.46
N GLU A 156 -29.43 -2.63 14.71
CA GLU A 156 -28.59 -2.16 15.82
C GLU A 156 -29.25 -2.42 17.18
N ASP A 157 -30.59 -2.33 17.24
CA ASP A 157 -31.42 -2.67 18.40
C ASP A 157 -31.61 -4.18 18.62
N LEU A 158 -31.23 -5.04 17.66
CA LEU A 158 -31.20 -6.48 17.93
C LEU A 158 -30.27 -6.68 19.12
N ASP A 159 -30.79 -7.32 20.18
CA ASP A 159 -30.03 -7.64 21.39
C ASP A 159 -28.63 -8.02 20.98
N THR A 160 -27.69 -7.11 21.26
CA THR A 160 -26.31 -7.25 20.85
C THR A 160 -25.93 -8.63 21.34
N LEU A 161 -25.60 -9.55 20.42
CA LEU A 161 -25.21 -10.92 20.77
C LEU A 161 -23.93 -10.81 21.58
N SER A 162 -24.06 -10.46 22.85
CA SER A 162 -22.99 -10.38 23.81
C SER A 162 -22.56 -11.83 23.92
N PRO A 163 -21.34 -12.16 23.46
CA PRO A 163 -20.85 -13.51 23.62
C PRO A 163 -20.98 -13.87 25.09
N SER A 164 -21.26 -15.15 25.41
CA SER A 164 -21.28 -15.57 26.81
C SER A 164 -19.98 -15.13 27.50
N SER A 165 -20.04 -14.89 28.81
CA SER A 165 -18.84 -14.51 29.61
C SER A 165 -17.65 -15.44 29.35
N ASP A 166 -17.95 -16.69 29.03
CA ASP A 166 -16.97 -17.76 28.84
C ASP A 166 -16.47 -17.86 27.38
N PHE A 167 -17.02 -17.07 26.45
CA PHE A 167 -16.64 -17.09 25.05
C PHE A 167 -15.16 -16.75 24.88
N ALA A 168 -14.70 -15.68 25.55
CA ALA A 168 -13.31 -15.26 25.48
C ALA A 168 -12.37 -16.37 25.99
N GLU A 169 -12.71 -17.00 27.12
CA GLU A 169 -11.92 -18.11 27.68
C GLU A 169 -11.92 -19.34 26.75
N THR A 170 -13.08 -19.66 26.16
CA THR A 170 -13.22 -20.77 25.22
C THR A 170 -12.43 -20.55 23.94
N VAL A 171 -12.41 -19.32 23.42
CA VAL A 171 -11.59 -18.93 22.27
C VAL A 171 -10.11 -19.00 22.64
N MET A 172 -9.70 -18.42 23.76
CA MET A 172 -8.30 -18.43 24.20
C MET A 172 -7.77 -19.83 24.52
N LYS A 173 -8.63 -20.75 24.98
CA LYS A 173 -8.29 -22.16 25.15
C LYS A 173 -7.97 -22.87 23.83
N ARG A 174 -8.55 -22.41 22.72
CA ARG A 174 -8.33 -22.98 21.38
C ARG A 174 -7.24 -22.26 20.60
N VAL A 175 -7.07 -20.96 20.81
CA VAL A 175 -6.01 -20.18 20.19
C VAL A 175 -4.71 -20.53 20.91
N LYS A 176 -3.92 -21.42 20.30
CA LYS A 176 -2.53 -21.63 20.71
C LYS A 176 -1.72 -20.42 20.31
N VAL A 177 -1.68 -19.40 21.17
CA VAL A 177 -0.76 -18.29 21.01
C VAL A 177 0.66 -18.87 21.10
N PRO A 178 1.49 -18.76 20.06
CA PRO A 178 2.88 -19.15 20.15
C PRO A 178 3.50 -18.34 21.29
N VAL A 179 3.96 -19.02 22.34
CA VAL A 179 4.63 -18.36 23.45
C VAL A 179 5.83 -17.61 22.85
N PRO A 180 5.90 -16.27 22.96
CA PRO A 180 7.03 -15.54 22.42
C PRO A 180 8.28 -16.09 23.10
N ARG A 181 9.13 -16.77 22.32
CA ARG A 181 10.39 -17.31 22.82
C ARG A 181 11.25 -16.12 23.22
N HIS A 182 11.30 -15.90 24.53
CA HIS A 182 12.28 -15.11 25.30
C HIS A 182 13.04 -14.01 24.54
N SER A 183 12.70 -12.78 24.92
CA SER A 183 13.66 -11.70 25.24
C SER A 183 14.96 -11.76 24.43
N VAL A 184 14.95 -11.11 23.27
CA VAL A 184 16.18 -10.63 22.66
C VAL A 184 16.80 -9.68 23.69
N SER A 185 17.82 -10.18 24.39
CA SER A 185 18.75 -9.36 25.16
C SER A 185 19.14 -8.17 24.29
N VAL A 186 19.02 -6.96 24.85
CA VAL A 186 19.47 -5.70 24.25
C VAL A 186 20.98 -5.79 23.98
N ALA A 187 21.32 -6.46 22.87
CA ALA A 187 22.66 -6.57 22.38
C ALA A 187 22.93 -5.27 21.63
N THR A 188 23.72 -4.41 22.27
CA THR A 188 24.57 -3.37 21.67
C THR A 188 24.20 -3.00 20.23
N VAL A 189 23.54 -1.86 20.07
CA VAL A 189 23.23 -1.22 18.78
C VAL A 189 24.50 -1.16 17.93
N ARG A 190 24.66 -2.15 17.06
CA ARG A 190 25.72 -2.19 16.05
C ARG A 190 25.32 -1.18 15.00
N ARG A 191 26.11 -0.11 14.86
CA ARG A 191 25.89 0.96 13.88
C ARG A 191 25.53 0.34 12.51
N PRO A 192 24.41 0.73 11.89
CA PRO A 192 23.99 0.16 10.63
C PRO A 192 25.06 0.47 9.58
N THR A 193 25.52 -0.57 8.90
CA THR A 193 26.40 -0.44 7.75
C THR A 193 25.64 0.32 6.64
N LEU A 194 26.38 1.05 5.79
CA LEU A 194 25.79 1.84 4.69
C LEU A 194 24.81 1.04 3.81
N GLY A 195 25.01 -0.28 3.68
CA GLY A 195 24.08 -1.16 2.95
C GLY A 195 22.71 -1.33 3.60
N ALA A 196 22.61 -1.29 4.94
CA ALA A 196 21.34 -1.39 5.65
C ALA A 196 20.49 -0.12 5.49
N ARG A 197 21.12 1.04 5.35
CA ARG A 197 20.44 2.31 5.03
C ARG A 197 19.88 2.33 3.60
N ALA A 198 20.59 1.74 2.64
CA ALA A 198 20.10 1.63 1.26
C ALA A 198 18.87 0.70 1.16
N LEU A 199 18.84 -0.40 1.93
CA LEU A 199 17.70 -1.31 1.99
C LEU A 199 16.50 -0.72 2.75
N ALA A 200 16.73 0.02 3.84
CA ALA A 200 15.65 0.73 4.54
C ALA A 200 15.03 1.84 3.67
N TRP A 201 15.83 2.55 2.88
CA TRP A 201 15.33 3.51 1.90
C TRP A 201 14.52 2.82 0.79
N ALA A 202 14.98 1.67 0.29
CA ALA A 202 14.22 0.87 -0.69
C ALA A 202 12.87 0.39 -0.13
N GLY A 203 12.79 0.08 1.17
CA GLY A 203 11.54 -0.23 1.86
C GLY A 203 10.55 0.94 1.88
N SER A 204 11.04 2.18 2.06
CA SER A 204 10.20 3.38 2.09
C SER A 204 9.61 3.81 0.74
N VAL A 205 10.06 3.19 -0.36
CA VAL A 205 9.56 3.46 -1.72
C VAL A 205 8.49 2.43 -2.14
N LEU A 206 8.28 1.36 -1.35
CA LEU A 206 7.22 0.39 -1.60
C LEU A 206 5.89 0.93 -1.06
N PRO A 207 4.86 1.12 -1.90
CA PRO A 207 3.61 1.71 -1.47
C PRO A 207 2.80 0.72 -0.62
N ASP A 208 2.45 1.11 0.60
CA ASP A 208 1.74 0.27 1.60
C ASP A 208 0.29 -0.08 1.24
N ARG A 209 -0.31 0.61 0.26
CA ARG A 209 -1.72 0.36 -0.12
C ARG A 209 -1.83 -0.76 -1.15
N ARG A 210 -2.63 -1.79 -0.86
CA ARG A 210 -2.98 -2.88 -1.80
C ARG A 210 -3.50 -2.37 -3.15
N THR A 211 -4.15 -1.20 -3.18
CA THR A 211 -4.60 -0.53 -4.41
C THR A 211 -3.45 0.05 -5.24
N ALA A 212 -2.35 0.47 -4.60
CA ALA A 212 -1.14 0.93 -5.28
C ALA A 212 -0.36 -0.23 -5.90
N TRP A 213 -0.38 -1.42 -5.28
CA TRP A 213 0.17 -2.64 -5.89
C TRP A 213 -0.64 -3.09 -7.11
N ALA A 214 -1.97 -2.96 -7.10
CA ALA A 214 -2.78 -3.24 -8.29
C ALA A 214 -2.46 -2.27 -9.47
N ALA A 215 -2.26 -0.98 -9.17
CA ALA A 215 -1.84 -0.01 -10.18
C ALA A 215 -0.39 -0.24 -10.66
N ALA A 216 0.56 -0.49 -9.74
CA ALA A 216 1.96 -0.74 -10.07
C ALA A 216 2.15 -2.05 -10.85
N SER A 217 1.41 -3.10 -10.48
CA SER A 217 1.44 -4.38 -11.19
C SER A 217 0.84 -4.26 -12.61
N GLY A 218 -0.23 -3.48 -12.79
CA GLY A 218 -0.76 -3.14 -14.13
C GLY A 218 0.24 -2.39 -15.01
N VAL A 219 0.99 -1.43 -14.44
CA VAL A 219 2.04 -0.68 -15.14
C VAL A 219 3.25 -1.57 -15.49
N ALA A 220 3.56 -2.57 -14.67
CA ALA A 220 4.69 -3.49 -14.92
C ALA A 220 4.35 -4.65 -15.87
N PHE A 221 3.10 -5.14 -15.87
CA PHE A 221 2.71 -6.27 -16.72
C PHE A 221 2.55 -5.87 -18.19
N THR A 222 2.05 -4.66 -18.44
CA THR A 222 1.76 -4.19 -19.80
C THR A 222 3.02 -4.13 -20.69
N PRO A 223 4.17 -3.57 -20.24
CA PRO A 223 5.42 -3.59 -21.00
C PRO A 223 5.97 -5.00 -21.23
N ALA A 224 5.85 -5.89 -20.24
CA ALA A 224 6.37 -7.25 -20.35
C ALA A 224 5.61 -8.07 -21.41
N VAL A 225 4.28 -7.91 -21.47
CA VAL A 225 3.45 -8.55 -22.52
C VAL A 225 3.73 -7.96 -23.90
N ILE A 226 3.92 -6.64 -24.00
CA ILE A 226 4.28 -5.97 -25.25
C ILE A 226 5.66 -6.45 -25.76
N VAL A 227 6.66 -6.54 -24.87
CA VAL A 227 8.00 -7.04 -25.19
C VAL A 227 7.94 -8.51 -25.58
N GLY A 228 7.16 -9.33 -24.86
CA GLY A 228 6.94 -10.74 -25.21
C GLY A 228 6.35 -10.89 -26.61
N LEU A 229 5.29 -10.14 -26.92
CA LEU A 229 4.65 -10.14 -28.24
C LEU A 229 5.61 -9.69 -29.34
N LEU A 230 6.41 -8.64 -29.10
CA LEU A 230 7.46 -8.16 -30.02
C LEU A 230 8.53 -9.23 -30.26
N VAL A 231 9.01 -9.90 -29.22
CA VAL A 231 10.03 -10.97 -29.36
C VAL A 231 9.46 -12.13 -30.17
N THR A 232 8.23 -12.57 -29.90
CA THR A 232 7.60 -13.63 -30.70
C THR A 232 7.37 -13.23 -32.15
N THR A 233 6.92 -12.00 -32.41
CA THR A 233 6.70 -11.51 -33.78
C THR A 233 8.01 -11.34 -34.56
N LEU A 234 9.08 -10.87 -33.91
CA LEU A 234 10.41 -10.81 -34.52
C LEU A 234 10.99 -12.20 -34.79
N ALA A 235 10.81 -13.17 -33.88
CA ALA A 235 11.28 -14.54 -34.05
C ALA A 235 10.60 -15.26 -35.23
N THR A 236 9.39 -14.85 -35.62
CA THR A 236 8.68 -15.41 -36.78
C THR A 236 9.08 -14.81 -38.12
N HIS A 237 9.87 -13.73 -38.15
CA HIS A 237 10.24 -13.06 -39.40
C HIS A 237 11.57 -13.58 -39.96
N PRO A 238 11.60 -14.22 -41.15
CA PRO A 238 12.78 -14.88 -41.71
C PRO A 238 13.90 -13.93 -42.17
N THR A 239 13.66 -12.62 -42.17
CA THR A 239 14.60 -11.58 -42.62
C THR A 239 15.37 -10.90 -41.49
N LEU A 240 15.07 -11.21 -40.22
CA LEU A 240 15.74 -10.64 -39.06
C LEU A 240 16.89 -11.54 -38.61
N THR A 241 18.11 -11.15 -38.95
CA THR A 241 19.31 -11.81 -38.44
C THR A 241 19.57 -11.39 -36.98
N ALA A 242 20.13 -12.28 -36.16
CA ALA A 242 20.43 -11.97 -34.75
C ALA A 242 21.33 -10.71 -34.59
N GLY A 243 22.14 -10.39 -35.60
CA GLY A 243 22.97 -9.20 -35.65
C GLY A 243 22.21 -7.87 -35.80
N SER A 244 21.14 -7.83 -36.61
CA SER A 244 20.31 -6.63 -36.71
C SER A 244 19.48 -6.40 -35.46
N LEU A 245 19.02 -7.48 -34.80
CA LEU A 245 18.33 -7.43 -33.51
C LEU A 245 19.24 -6.88 -32.41
N ALA A 246 20.46 -7.40 -32.30
CA ALA A 246 21.42 -6.93 -31.31
C ALA A 246 21.80 -5.46 -31.51
N SER A 247 21.97 -5.03 -32.76
CA SER A 247 22.29 -3.63 -33.09
C SER A 247 21.12 -2.69 -32.76
N PHE A 248 19.89 -3.10 -33.07
CA PHE A 248 18.68 -2.35 -32.73
C PHE A 248 18.47 -2.28 -31.21
N LEU A 249 18.59 -3.40 -30.51
CA LEU A 249 18.51 -3.45 -29.04
C LEU A 249 19.58 -2.57 -28.41
N TRP A 250 20.82 -2.63 -28.89
CA TRP A 250 21.90 -1.78 -28.41
C TRP A 250 21.58 -0.30 -28.58
N TRP A 251 21.12 0.10 -29.77
CA TRP A 251 20.72 1.48 -30.04
C TRP A 251 19.59 1.94 -29.10
N GLN A 252 18.55 1.11 -28.93
CA GLN A 252 17.42 1.45 -28.07
C GLN A 252 17.81 1.53 -26.59
N LEU A 253 18.74 0.69 -26.15
CA LEU A 253 19.28 0.71 -24.80
C LEU A 253 20.15 1.96 -24.57
N THR A 254 20.86 2.40 -25.61
CA THR A 254 21.65 3.64 -25.60
C THR A 254 20.72 4.85 -25.51
N ASP A 255 19.63 4.89 -26.28
CA ASP A 255 18.65 5.98 -26.24
C ASP A 255 17.91 6.06 -24.90
N LEU A 256 17.53 4.92 -24.33
CA LEU A 256 16.95 4.86 -22.98
C LEU A 256 17.94 5.35 -21.92
N ALA A 257 19.21 4.95 -22.01
CA ALA A 257 20.24 5.41 -21.09
C ALA A 257 20.46 6.93 -21.20
N VAL A 258 20.49 7.47 -22.42
CA VAL A 258 20.60 8.92 -22.66
C VAL A 258 19.39 9.67 -22.12
N GLY A 259 18.17 9.18 -22.39
CA GLY A 259 16.94 9.80 -21.89
C GLY A 259 16.83 9.77 -20.36
N ALA A 260 17.18 8.63 -19.74
CA ALA A 260 17.23 8.51 -18.29
C ALA A 260 18.28 9.44 -17.67
N TRP A 261 19.47 9.55 -18.29
CA TRP A 261 20.51 10.47 -17.86
C TRP A 261 20.08 11.93 -18.00
N GLN A 262 19.43 12.31 -19.09
CA GLN A 262 18.90 13.66 -19.29
C GLN A 262 17.77 13.99 -18.31
N GLY A 263 16.89 13.03 -18.00
CA GLY A 263 15.85 13.20 -16.98
C GLY A 263 16.43 13.35 -15.58
N LEU A 264 17.42 12.54 -15.23
CA LEU A 264 18.15 12.66 -13.96
C LEU A 264 18.94 13.96 -13.88
N ALA A 265 19.63 14.35 -14.95
CA ALA A 265 20.36 15.61 -15.02
C ALA A 265 19.41 16.81 -14.95
N GLY A 266 18.28 16.78 -15.65
CA GLY A 266 17.24 17.81 -15.60
C GLY A 266 16.62 17.94 -14.20
N GLY A 267 16.27 16.82 -13.58
CA GLY A 267 15.75 16.78 -12.21
C GLY A 267 16.78 17.23 -11.18
N ALA A 268 18.05 16.83 -11.36
CA ALA A 268 19.15 17.27 -10.51
C ALA A 268 19.36 18.79 -10.64
N VAL A 269 19.45 19.31 -11.86
CA VAL A 269 19.63 20.75 -12.11
C VAL A 269 18.44 21.57 -11.62
N GLN A 270 17.21 21.07 -11.70
CA GLN A 270 16.03 21.78 -11.19
C GLN A 270 15.81 21.66 -9.68
N SER A 271 16.57 20.80 -8.99
CA SER A 271 16.42 20.65 -7.55
C SER A 271 17.12 21.80 -6.81
N ALA A 272 16.34 22.56 -6.04
CA ALA A 272 16.83 23.58 -5.11
C ALA A 272 18.04 23.16 -4.25
N PRO A 273 18.16 21.90 -3.75
CA PRO A 273 19.36 21.48 -3.02
C PRO A 273 20.62 21.38 -3.88
N VAL A 274 20.52 21.02 -5.17
CA VAL A 274 21.70 20.95 -6.06
C VAL A 274 22.22 22.35 -6.37
N PHE A 275 21.33 23.34 -6.54
CA PHE A 275 21.76 24.73 -6.65
C PHE A 275 22.51 25.23 -5.40
N ARG A 276 22.07 24.83 -4.20
CA ARG A 276 22.79 25.16 -2.95
C ARG A 276 24.16 24.47 -2.88
N LEU A 277 24.23 23.21 -3.34
CA LEU A 277 25.47 22.44 -3.37
C LEU A 277 26.47 23.01 -4.40
N TYR A 278 25.97 23.45 -5.55
CA TYR A 278 26.78 24.08 -6.59
C TYR A 278 27.32 25.45 -6.13
N ALA A 279 26.48 26.26 -5.48
CA ALA A 279 26.91 27.52 -4.88
C ALA A 279 27.98 27.32 -3.78
N SER A 280 27.91 26.24 -3.01
CA SER A 280 28.95 25.91 -2.03
C SER A 280 30.23 25.37 -2.69
N LEU A 281 30.12 24.61 -3.77
CA LEU A 281 31.28 24.19 -4.56
C LEU A 281 32.01 25.36 -5.22
N GLU A 282 31.27 26.37 -5.69
CA GLU A 282 31.83 27.59 -6.27
C GLU A 282 32.71 28.34 -5.26
N THR A 283 32.27 28.41 -3.99
CA THR A 283 33.09 28.97 -2.90
C THR A 283 34.35 28.16 -2.59
N LEU A 284 34.32 26.83 -2.76
CA LEU A 284 35.53 25.99 -2.61
C LEU A 284 36.49 26.17 -3.80
N THR A 285 35.99 26.27 -5.04
CA THR A 285 36.84 26.35 -6.23
C THR A 285 37.68 27.63 -6.33
N GLY A 286 37.35 28.68 -5.56
CA GLY A 286 38.18 29.88 -5.44
C GLY A 286 39.54 29.66 -4.77
N THR A 287 39.76 28.48 -4.16
CA THR A 287 41.05 28.12 -3.56
C THR A 287 41.68 26.93 -4.31
N PRO A 288 42.87 27.09 -4.94
CA PRO A 288 43.48 26.02 -5.74
C PRO A 288 43.75 24.74 -4.93
N GLY A 289 43.95 24.85 -3.61
CA GLY A 289 44.10 23.70 -2.71
C GLY A 289 42.82 22.88 -2.51
N ALA A 290 41.65 23.51 -2.49
CA ALA A 290 40.38 22.80 -2.33
C ALA A 290 40.01 22.01 -3.60
N LEU A 291 40.38 22.52 -4.77
CA LEU A 291 40.19 21.82 -6.04
C LEU A 291 41.07 20.57 -6.12
N ALA A 292 42.34 20.66 -5.70
CA ALA A 292 43.20 19.47 -5.61
C ALA A 292 42.65 18.45 -4.60
N ALA A 293 42.15 18.90 -3.45
CA ALA A 293 41.57 18.03 -2.42
C ALA A 293 40.27 17.35 -2.89
N SER A 294 39.40 18.06 -3.60
CA SER A 294 38.14 17.50 -4.11
C SER A 294 38.40 16.45 -5.20
N VAL A 295 39.34 16.70 -6.11
CA VAL A 295 39.78 15.73 -7.14
C VAL A 295 40.38 14.48 -6.49
N ALA A 296 41.20 14.65 -5.45
CA ALA A 296 41.77 13.53 -4.71
C ALA A 296 40.69 12.69 -4.01
N LEU A 297 39.74 13.34 -3.33
CA LEU A 297 38.63 12.66 -2.66
C LEU A 297 37.71 11.93 -3.65
N PHE A 298 37.40 12.55 -4.78
CA PHE A 298 36.59 11.94 -5.83
C PHE A 298 37.30 10.71 -6.41
N SER A 299 38.59 10.82 -6.71
CA SER A 299 39.39 9.69 -7.21
C SER A 299 39.42 8.54 -6.21
N LEU A 300 39.55 8.84 -4.92
CA LEU A 300 39.53 7.84 -3.84
C LEU A 300 38.16 7.17 -3.69
N ALA A 301 37.07 7.93 -3.87
CA ALA A 301 35.71 7.40 -3.90
C ALA A 301 35.48 6.45 -5.10
N VAL A 302 35.98 6.80 -6.29
CA VAL A 302 35.89 5.93 -7.48
C VAL A 302 36.67 4.64 -7.31
N VAL A 303 37.90 4.72 -6.77
CA VAL A 303 38.73 3.53 -6.50
C VAL A 303 38.07 2.63 -5.46
N SER A 304 37.54 3.20 -4.37
CA SER A 304 36.86 2.42 -3.33
C SER A 304 35.55 1.78 -3.81
N ALA A 305 34.75 2.49 -4.62
CA ALA A 305 33.57 1.92 -5.25
C ALA A 305 33.92 0.75 -6.20
N SER A 306 34.96 0.93 -7.03
CA SER A 306 35.46 -0.10 -7.94
C SER A 306 35.98 -1.32 -7.18
N TRP A 307 36.63 -1.12 -6.04
CA TRP A 307 37.10 -2.20 -5.17
C TRP A 307 35.95 -3.00 -4.56
N VAL A 308 34.89 -2.33 -4.08
CA VAL A 308 33.69 -3.00 -3.55
C VAL A 308 33.01 -3.82 -4.64
N LEU A 309 32.90 -3.27 -5.85
CA LEU A 309 32.35 -3.99 -7.01
C LEU A 309 33.20 -5.21 -7.35
N TYR A 310 34.52 -5.04 -7.46
CA TYR A 310 35.46 -6.13 -7.72
C TYR A 310 35.31 -7.25 -6.68
N LYS A 311 35.26 -6.89 -5.40
CA LYS A 311 35.08 -7.86 -4.31
C LYS A 311 33.76 -8.61 -4.46
N ASN A 312 32.65 -7.92 -4.68
CA ASN A 312 31.34 -8.58 -4.80
C ASN A 312 31.25 -9.50 -6.03
N LEU A 313 31.87 -9.10 -7.13
CA LEU A 313 31.74 -9.80 -8.42
C LEU A 313 32.72 -10.98 -8.56
N PHE A 314 33.91 -10.87 -7.97
CA PHE A 314 34.98 -11.87 -8.14
C PHE A 314 35.30 -12.69 -6.88
N THR A 315 34.94 -12.24 -5.67
CA THR A 315 35.29 -12.98 -4.43
C THR A 315 34.16 -13.86 -3.88
N HIS A 316 32.98 -13.85 -4.51
CA HIS A 316 31.96 -14.86 -4.28
C HIS A 316 32.02 -15.91 -5.39
N PRO A 317 32.87 -16.95 -5.28
CA PRO A 317 32.76 -18.11 -6.16
C PRO A 317 31.34 -18.68 -5.98
N ARG A 318 30.64 -18.88 -7.10
CA ARG A 318 29.32 -19.51 -7.14
C ARG A 318 29.38 -20.86 -6.42
N VAL A 319 28.85 -20.89 -5.20
CA VAL A 319 28.68 -22.10 -4.40
C VAL A 319 27.51 -22.90 -4.97
N ASP A 320 27.88 -24.07 -5.49
CA ASP A 320 27.16 -25.34 -5.57
C ASP A 320 25.98 -25.48 -6.54
N GLY A 321 26.30 -25.87 -7.78
CA GLY A 321 26.39 -27.29 -8.16
C GLY A 321 25.28 -28.29 -7.80
N ARG A 322 24.13 -27.89 -7.24
CA ARG A 322 22.98 -28.77 -7.00
C ARG A 322 21.86 -28.52 -8.01
N TYR A 323 22.14 -28.80 -9.27
CA TYR A 323 21.07 -29.11 -10.21
C TYR A 323 20.57 -30.52 -9.93
N ALA A 324 19.32 -30.59 -9.47
CA ALA A 324 18.37 -31.69 -9.51
C ALA A 324 18.92 -33.08 -9.91
N ARG A 325 19.06 -33.98 -8.92
CA ARG A 325 18.86 -35.40 -9.19
C ARG A 325 17.36 -35.64 -9.32
N VAL A 326 16.91 -35.93 -10.53
CA VAL A 326 15.62 -36.55 -10.80
C VAL A 326 15.72 -38.01 -10.31
N SER A 327 14.90 -38.39 -9.34
CA SER A 327 14.67 -39.79 -8.99
C SER A 327 13.48 -40.32 -9.77
N ASN A 328 13.72 -41.40 -10.52
CA ASN A 328 12.71 -42.27 -11.14
C ASN A 328 11.76 -42.89 -10.11
#